data_AF-A0A670ZAP0-F1
#
_entry.id   AF-A0A670ZAP0-F1
#
_cell.length_a   1.000
_cell.length_b   1.000
_cell.length_c   1.000
_cell.angle_alpha   90.00
_cell.angle_beta   90.00
_cell.angle_gamma   90.00
#
_symmetry.space_group_name_H-M   'P 1'
#
loop_
_entity.id
_entity.type
_entity.pdbx_description
1 polymer ?
#
loop_
_entity_poly.entity_id
_entity_poly.type
_entity_poly.pdbx_seq_one_letter_code
_entity_poly.pdbx_strand_id
1 'polypeptide(L)'
;MKRDHYLCLSRYIGDSKVVRWEGLRFTEVQTLPSRGSMVMQPFQISQQLYLALGSDFSFTHIYLWDEEKQKFVKFQELSVQAPRAFQPIPLEAMSVLLAPSFKGNTLVYKHIVVDLSS
;
A
#
# COMPACT_ATOMS: atom_id res chain seq x y z
N MET A 1 12.92 22.81 1.48
CA MET A 1 11.73 21.97 1.73
C MET A 1 12.15 20.79 2.60
N LYS A 2 11.54 20.61 3.76
CA LYS A 2 11.80 19.44 4.60
C LYS A 2 11.10 18.24 3.93
N ARG A 3 11.83 17.15 3.68
CA ARG A 3 11.21 15.88 3.24
C ARG A 3 10.81 15.14 4.50
N ASP A 4 9.54 14.84 4.64
CA ASP A 4 9.05 14.02 5.74
C ASP A 4 9.30 12.55 5.44
N HIS A 5 9.65 11.78 6.48
CA HIS A 5 9.98 10.37 6.36
C HIS A 5 8.97 9.55 7.16
N TYR A 6 8.44 8.51 6.52
CA TYR A 6 7.44 7.62 7.10
C TYR A 6 7.94 6.18 7.06
N LEU A 7 7.49 5.37 8.02
CA LEU A 7 7.63 3.92 7.99
C LEU A 7 6.26 3.25 8.06
N CYS A 8 6.16 2.10 7.41
CA CYS A 8 5.02 1.20 7.48
C CYS A 8 5.42 -0.03 8.31
N LEU A 9 4.74 -0.23 9.43
CA LEU A 9 5.02 -1.31 10.38
C LEU A 9 3.91 -2.36 10.27
N SER A 10 4.22 -3.50 9.66
CA SER A 10 3.27 -4.60 9.52
C SER A 10 3.17 -5.46 10.78
N ARG A 11 1.96 -5.88 11.13
CA ARG A 11 1.70 -6.96 12.09
C ARG A 11 0.86 -8.05 11.44
N TYR A 12 1.10 -9.30 11.81
CA TYR A 12 0.29 -10.41 11.31
C TYR A 12 -1.17 -10.29 11.75
N ILE A 13 -1.43 -10.04 13.04
CA ILE A 13 -2.76 -9.82 13.62
C ILE A 13 -2.73 -8.58 14.51
N GLY A 14 -3.88 -7.90 14.64
CA GLY A 14 -4.02 -6.64 15.37
C GLY A 14 -3.83 -5.46 14.42
N ASP A 15 -3.18 -4.41 14.87
CA ASP A 15 -3.03 -3.19 14.05
C ASP A 15 -1.60 -3.02 13.54
N SER A 16 -1.47 -2.92 12.22
CA SER A 16 -0.30 -2.34 11.56
C SER A 16 -0.33 -0.82 11.71
N LYS A 17 0.82 -0.16 11.53
CA LYS A 17 0.95 1.27 11.81
C LYS A 17 1.71 2.00 10.73
N VAL A 18 1.31 3.24 10.46
CA VAL A 18 2.15 4.21 9.74
C VAL A 18 2.67 5.18 10.78
N VAL A 19 3.98 5.41 10.75
CA VAL A 19 4.66 6.29 11.69
C VAL A 19 5.50 7.33 10.95
N ARG A 20 5.60 8.55 11.48
CA ARG A 20 6.36 9.67 10.91
C ARG A 20 7.59 9.98 11.76
N TRP A 21 8.70 10.30 11.12
CA TRP A 21 9.92 10.74 11.78
C TRP A 21 9.84 12.21 12.20
N GLU A 22 9.99 12.50 13.49
CA GLU A 22 9.96 13.86 14.05
C GLU A 22 11.37 14.38 14.43
N GLY A 23 12.43 13.75 13.94
CA GLY A 23 13.82 14.14 14.22
C GLY A 23 14.49 13.39 15.37
N LEU A 24 13.74 12.97 16.39
CA LEU A 24 14.25 12.18 17.52
C LEU A 24 13.62 10.79 17.64
N ARG A 25 12.37 10.66 17.19
CA ARG A 25 11.58 9.43 17.30
C ARG A 25 10.54 9.36 16.20
N PHE A 26 10.01 8.16 16.01
CA PHE A 26 8.82 7.95 15.23
C PHE A 26 7.56 8.21 16.06
N THR A 27 6.59 8.93 15.51
CA THR A 27 5.26 9.15 16.09
C THR A 27 4.21 8.46 15.24
N GLU A 28 3.17 7.92 15.87
CA GLU A 28 2.08 7.26 15.16
C GLU A 28 1.25 8.28 14.37
N VAL A 29 1.00 7.98 13.09
CA VAL A 29 0.15 8.77 12.19
C VAL A 29 -1.23 8.13 12.08
N GLN A 30 -1.26 6.81 11.90
CA GLN A 30 -2.49 6.03 11.80
C GLN A 30 -2.24 4.55 12.08
N THR A 31 -3.32 3.87 12.47
CA THR A 31 -3.39 2.42 12.58
C THR A 31 -4.21 1.84 11.42
N LEU A 32 -3.85 0.64 10.98
CA LEU A 32 -4.56 -0.11 9.95
C LEU A 32 -4.78 -1.57 10.40
N PRO A 33 -6.02 -2.07 10.41
CA PRO A 33 -6.33 -3.39 10.93
C PRO A 33 -5.73 -4.46 10.03
N SER A 34 -4.99 -5.39 10.63
CA SER A 34 -4.29 -6.49 9.96
C SER A 34 -4.95 -7.82 10.27
N ARG A 35 -5.27 -8.56 9.20
CA ARG A 35 -5.95 -9.86 9.26
C ARG A 35 -5.10 -10.93 8.57
N GLY A 36 -4.04 -11.37 9.24
CA GLY A 36 -3.04 -12.26 8.66
C GLY A 36 -2.14 -11.51 7.67
N SER A 37 -1.68 -10.30 8.02
CA SER A 37 -0.87 -9.49 7.11
C SER A 37 0.60 -9.90 7.15
N MET A 38 1.12 -10.33 6.00
CA MET A 38 2.53 -10.65 5.81
C MET A 38 3.29 -9.52 5.10
N VAL A 39 2.58 -8.50 4.60
CA VAL A 39 3.18 -7.39 3.85
C VAL A 39 2.34 -6.12 4.00
N MET A 40 3.01 -5.01 4.30
CA MET A 40 2.47 -3.66 4.26
C MET A 40 3.46 -2.78 3.47
N GLN A 41 3.21 -2.62 2.18
CA GLN A 41 4.18 -2.11 1.23
C GLN A 41 3.77 -0.75 0.68
N PRO A 42 4.47 0.35 1.02
CA PRO A 42 4.30 1.60 0.30
C PRO A 42 4.91 1.49 -1.10
N PHE A 43 4.26 2.08 -2.09
CA PHE A 43 4.74 2.12 -3.46
C PHE A 43 4.25 3.37 -4.18
N GLN A 44 5.02 3.84 -5.16
CA GLN A 44 4.67 5.02 -5.94
C GLN A 44 4.45 4.63 -7.40
N ILE A 45 3.37 5.14 -7.99
CA ILE A 45 3.12 5.08 -9.43
C ILE A 45 2.88 6.52 -9.88
N SER A 46 3.69 6.99 -10.84
CA SER A 46 3.72 8.40 -11.24
C SER A 46 3.98 9.33 -10.04
N GLN A 47 3.05 10.24 -9.72
CA GLN A 47 3.17 11.17 -8.58
C GLN A 47 2.29 10.78 -7.39
N GLN A 48 1.66 9.61 -7.43
CA GLN A 48 0.72 9.16 -6.40
C GLN A 48 1.39 8.11 -5.51
N LEU A 49 1.33 8.34 -4.20
CA LEU A 49 1.83 7.43 -3.19
C LEU A 49 0.70 6.50 -2.73
N TYR A 50 0.93 5.21 -2.88
CA TYR A 50 0.00 4.15 -2.48
C TYR A 50 0.59 3.30 -1.36
N LEU A 51 -0.27 2.52 -0.73
CA LEU A 51 0.08 1.54 0.27
C LEU A 51 -0.76 0.27 0.07
N ALA A 52 -0.11 -0.86 -0.13
CA ALA A 52 -0.77 -2.16 -0.16
C ALA A 52 -0.65 -2.85 1.20
N LEU A 53 -1.78 -3.11 1.85
CA LEU A 53 -1.86 -3.94 3.05
C LEU A 53 -2.40 -5.32 2.66
N GLY A 54 -1.48 -6.28 2.55
CA GLY A 54 -1.79 -7.66 2.23
C GLY A 54 -2.53 -8.36 3.36
N SER A 55 -3.35 -9.36 3.02
CA SER A 55 -4.15 -10.11 3.99
C SER A 55 -4.27 -11.57 3.56
N ASP A 56 -3.96 -12.51 4.46
CA ASP A 56 -4.19 -13.95 4.24
C ASP A 56 -5.66 -14.34 4.55
N PHE A 57 -6.42 -13.51 5.28
CA PHE A 57 -7.78 -13.83 5.77
C PHE A 57 -8.89 -12.96 5.18
N SER A 58 -8.56 -11.96 4.37
CA SER A 58 -9.52 -11.04 3.73
C SER A 58 -8.95 -10.48 2.43
N PHE A 59 -9.62 -9.50 1.84
CA PHE A 59 -9.04 -8.72 0.74
C PHE A 59 -7.75 -8.00 1.17
N THR A 60 -6.84 -7.89 0.21
CA THR A 60 -5.76 -6.91 0.25
C THR A 60 -6.37 -5.53 0.07
N HIS A 61 -6.00 -4.59 0.91
CA HIS A 61 -6.46 -3.20 0.78
C HIS A 61 -5.36 -2.34 0.15
N ILE A 62 -5.73 -1.57 -0.86
CA ILE A 62 -4.91 -0.50 -1.44
C ILE A 62 -5.40 0.82 -0.87
N TYR A 63 -4.47 1.59 -0.35
CA TYR A 63 -4.71 2.94 0.13
C TYR A 63 -3.96 3.94 -0.74
N LEU A 64 -4.51 5.15 -0.85
CA LEU A 64 -3.90 6.31 -1.50
C LEU A 64 -3.53 7.33 -0.43
N TRP A 65 -2.38 7.99 -0.57
CA TRP A 65 -1.97 9.07 0.31
C TRP A 65 -2.80 10.33 0.04
N ASP A 66 -3.37 10.90 1.10
CA ASP A 66 -4.11 12.16 1.08
C ASP A 66 -3.19 13.27 1.62
N GLU A 67 -2.77 14.19 0.75
CA GLU A 67 -1.83 15.26 1.09
C GLU A 67 -2.42 16.27 2.09
N GLU A 68 -3.73 16.51 2.08
CA GLU A 68 -4.35 17.45 3.03
C GLU A 68 -4.43 16.84 4.42
N LYS A 69 -4.81 15.56 4.49
CA LYS A 69 -4.98 14.84 5.76
C LYS A 69 -3.70 14.22 6.27
N GLN A 70 -2.64 14.20 5.46
CA GLN A 70 -1.34 13.58 5.76
C GLN A 70 -1.50 12.14 6.25
N LYS A 71 -2.34 11.36 5.56
CA LYS A 71 -2.65 9.95 5.90
C LYS A 71 -3.09 9.16 4.68
N PHE A 72 -2.97 7.84 4.77
CA PHE A 72 -3.50 6.90 3.80
C PHE A 72 -5.02 6.70 3.96
N VAL A 73 -5.76 6.87 2.87
CA VAL A 73 -7.20 6.65 2.76
C VAL A 73 -7.49 5.45 1.86
N LYS A 74 -8.57 4.70 2.15
CA LYS A 74 -8.94 3.52 1.35
C LYS A 74 -9.19 3.93 -0.10
N PHE A 75 -8.64 3.16 -1.04
CA PHE A 75 -8.74 3.43 -2.47
C PHE A 75 -9.37 2.27 -3.23
N GLN A 76 -8.84 1.06 -3.04
CA GLN A 76 -9.30 -0.14 -3.77
C GLN A 76 -9.07 -1.41 -2.94
N GLU A 77 -9.77 -2.48 -3.28
CA GLU A 77 -9.54 -3.82 -2.73
C GLU A 77 -9.07 -4.77 -3.84
N LEU A 78 -8.09 -5.62 -3.53
CA LEU A 78 -7.58 -6.64 -4.42
C LEU A 78 -7.81 -8.03 -3.82
N SER A 79 -8.20 -8.97 -4.68
CA SER A 79 -8.27 -10.40 -4.33
C SER A 79 -6.96 -11.09 -4.70
N VAL A 80 -6.02 -11.13 -3.75
CA VAL A 80 -4.76 -11.87 -3.85
C VAL A 80 -4.72 -12.87 -2.71
N GLN A 81 -4.58 -14.15 -3.01
CA GLN A 81 -4.49 -15.17 -1.98
C GLN A 81 -3.10 -15.13 -1.33
N ALA A 82 -3.02 -14.97 -0.01
CA ALA A 82 -1.76 -15.00 0.74
C ALA A 82 -0.61 -14.17 0.11
N PRO A 83 -0.77 -12.85 -0.06
CA PRO A 83 0.22 -11.99 -0.71
C PRO A 83 1.52 -11.91 0.11
N ARG A 84 2.67 -11.83 -0.57
CA ARG A 84 3.99 -11.72 0.09
C ARG A 84 4.79 -10.48 -0.29
N ALA A 85 4.44 -9.83 -1.38
CA ALA A 85 5.06 -8.57 -1.81
C ALA A 85 4.08 -7.80 -2.70
N PHE A 86 4.36 -6.52 -2.90
CA PHE A 86 3.72 -5.69 -3.92
C PHE A 86 4.80 -4.83 -4.57
N GLN A 87 5.07 -5.02 -5.86
CA GLN A 87 6.16 -4.32 -6.53
C GLN A 87 5.63 -3.56 -7.75
N PRO A 88 5.73 -2.21 -7.78
CA PRO A 88 5.43 -1.47 -8.99
C PRO A 88 6.54 -1.75 -10.02
N ILE A 89 6.13 -2.03 -11.25
CA ILE A 89 7.03 -2.21 -12.39
C ILE A 89 6.62 -1.18 -13.44
N PRO A 90 7.43 -0.14 -13.69
CA PRO A 90 7.20 0.76 -14.80
C PRO A 90 7.51 0.03 -16.11
N LEU A 91 6.63 0.17 -17.09
CA LEU A 91 6.80 -0.28 -18.47
C LEU A 91 6.69 0.94 -19.40
N GLU A 92 7.06 0.78 -20.67
CA GLU A 92 7.11 1.90 -21.63
C GLU A 92 5.79 2.67 -21.74
N ALA A 93 4.66 1.95 -21.80
CA ALA A 93 3.33 2.55 -22.02
C ALA A 93 2.40 2.50 -20.79
N MET A 94 2.80 1.85 -19.71
CA MET A 94 1.95 1.66 -18.52
C MET A 94 2.77 1.33 -17.29
N SER A 95 2.14 1.35 -16.12
CA SER A 95 2.71 0.74 -14.91
C SER A 95 1.88 -0.46 -14.50
N VAL A 96 2.55 -1.49 -13.98
CA VAL A 96 1.89 -2.66 -13.40
C VAL A 96 2.31 -2.86 -11.95
N LEU A 97 1.46 -3.52 -11.17
CA LEU A 97 1.74 -3.94 -9.80
C LEU A 97 1.83 -5.47 -9.78
N LEU A 98 3.02 -5.99 -9.54
CA LEU A 98 3.24 -7.42 -9.30
C LEU A 98 2.82 -7.77 -7.87
N ALA A 99 2.01 -8.82 -7.71
CA ALA A 99 1.53 -9.32 -6.44
C ALA A 99 1.81 -10.83 -6.31
N PRO A 100 3.00 -11.21 -5.80
CA PRO A 100 3.33 -12.61 -5.55
C PRO A 100 2.42 -13.24 -4.49
N SER A 101 1.93 -14.43 -4.81
CA SER A 101 1.04 -15.22 -3.94
C SER A 101 1.78 -16.44 -3.40
N PHE A 102 1.63 -16.71 -2.10
CA PHE A 102 2.22 -17.89 -1.46
C PHE A 102 1.41 -19.17 -1.66
N LYS A 103 0.09 -19.07 -1.84
CA LYS A 103 -0.82 -20.24 -1.94
C LYS A 103 -1.60 -20.33 -3.25
N GLY A 104 -1.63 -19.26 -4.02
CA GLY A 104 -2.35 -19.16 -5.29
C GLY A 104 -1.43 -18.68 -6.40
N ASN A 105 -2.03 -18.13 -7.45
CA ASN A 105 -1.28 -17.59 -8.58
C ASN A 105 -0.70 -16.22 -8.25
N THR A 106 0.52 -15.97 -8.69
CA THR A 106 1.08 -14.61 -8.74
C THR A 106 0.28 -13.79 -9.75
N LEU A 107 -0.16 -12.60 -9.34
CA LEU A 107 -1.00 -11.72 -10.15
C LEU A 107 -0.20 -10.49 -10.60
N VAL A 108 -0.61 -9.92 -11.73
CA VAL A 108 -0.10 -8.65 -12.25
C VAL A 108 -1.30 -7.75 -12.50
N TYR A 109 -1.35 -6.60 -11.84
CA TYR A 109 -2.41 -5.62 -12.02
C TYR A 109 -1.93 -4.48 -12.90
N LYS A 110 -2.71 -4.10 -13.91
CA LYS A 110 -2.45 -2.89 -14.69
C LYS A 110 -2.94 -1.67 -13.92
N HIS A 111 -2.11 -0.65 -13.80
CA HIS A 111 -2.54 0.67 -13.33
C HIS A 111 -3.14 1.45 -14.51
N ILE A 112 -4.38 1.92 -14.35
CA ILE A 112 -5.10 2.69 -15.36
C ILE A 112 -5.63 3.94 -14.69
N VAL A 113 -5.24 5.10 -15.20
CA VAL A 113 -5.87 6.38 -14.84
C VAL A 113 -7.03 6.58 -15.80
N VAL A 114 -8.25 6.60 -15.26
CA VAL A 114 -9.46 6.94 -16.02
C VAL A 114 -9.77 8.38 -15.70
N ASP A 115 -9.70 9.25 -16.71
CA ASP A 115 -10.21 10.61 -16.59
C ASP A 115 -11.74 10.56 -16.62
N LEU A 116 -12.37 11.12 -15.58
CA LEU A 116 -13.81 11.20 -15.43
C LEU A 116 -14.34 12.62 -15.64
N SER A 117 -13.49 13.57 -16.08
CA SER A 117 -13.98 14.89 -16.48
C SER A 117 -14.76 14.79 -17.79
N SER A 118 -16.08 14.73 -17.66
CA SER A 118 -17.05 15.05 -18.72
C SER A 118 -17.38 16.53 -18.73
#